data_AF-A0A820H5F8-F1
#
_entry.id   AF-A0A820H5F8-F1
#
_cell.length_a   1.000
_cell.length_b   1.000
_cell.length_c   1.000
_cell.angle_alpha   90.00
_cell.angle_beta   90.00
_cell.angle_gamma   90.00
#
_symmetry.space_group_name_H-M   'P 1'
#
loop_
_entity.id
_entity.type
_entity.pdbx_description
1 polymer ?
#
loop_
_entity_poly.entity_id
_entity_poly.type
_entity_poly.pdbx_seq_one_letter_code
_entity_poly.pdbx_strand_id
1 'polypeptide(L)'
;IIDVFLDRRLTRDDGRGLGEGVMDNRETISTFKILFEPRRTVLMADRTSLTGYPTLLAHHLSIELLYPTHVFHSLIPEPTLHTLNLFLKPLFLPSDYHLVNLRTLNDNNNDKKYSSSKNLALILRRFAYDCDESYDSLFYSEQVRFDHLFSSDQIESIEQTSLSLRHIK
;
A
#
# COMPACT_ATOMS: atom_id res chain seq x y z
N ILE A 1 -5.58 -24.47 -13.27
CA ILE A 1 -4.95 -23.69 -14.37
C ILE A 1 -5.17 -22.23 -14.02
N ILE A 2 -4.12 -21.40 -14.10
CA ILE A 2 -4.21 -19.95 -13.85
C ILE A 2 -3.87 -19.29 -15.18
N ASP A 3 -4.83 -18.55 -15.72
CA ASP A 3 -4.70 -17.85 -16.99
C ASP A 3 -4.79 -16.34 -16.75
N VAL A 4 -3.88 -15.59 -17.36
CA VAL A 4 -3.83 -14.12 -17.27
C VAL A 4 -3.79 -13.54 -18.68
N PHE A 5 -4.75 -12.68 -19.01
CA PHE A 5 -4.77 -11.94 -20.26
C PHE A 5 -3.84 -10.72 -20.17
N LEU A 6 -2.90 -10.59 -21.10
CA LEU A 6 -1.89 -9.52 -21.07
C LEU A 6 -2.27 -8.32 -21.93
N ASP A 7 -2.77 -8.55 -23.14
CA ASP A 7 -3.18 -7.51 -24.07
C ASP A 7 -4.25 -8.05 -25.03
N ARG A 8 -4.96 -7.16 -25.71
CA ARG A 8 -5.94 -7.49 -26.75
C ARG A 8 -5.86 -6.52 -27.93
N ARG A 9 -6.03 -7.05 -29.13
CA ARG A 9 -6.16 -6.27 -30.37
C ARG A 9 -7.48 -6.63 -31.06
N LEU A 10 -8.26 -5.62 -31.42
CA LEU A 10 -9.60 -5.77 -32.00
C LEU A 10 -9.75 -4.88 -33.23
N THR A 11 -10.16 -5.46 -34.36
CA THR A 11 -10.38 -4.70 -35.61
C THR A 11 -11.79 -4.11 -35.73
N ARG A 12 -12.70 -4.46 -34.81
CA ARG A 12 -14.11 -4.08 -34.84
C ARG A 12 -14.53 -3.45 -33.53
N ASP A 13 -15.42 -2.47 -33.64
CA ASP A 13 -16.14 -1.85 -32.52
C ASP A 13 -17.14 -2.83 -31.90
N ASP A 14 -17.42 -2.67 -30.62
CA ASP A 14 -18.36 -3.51 -29.86
C ASP A 14 -19.77 -2.90 -29.74
N GLY A 15 -20.03 -1.77 -30.41
CA GLY A 15 -21.33 -1.10 -30.43
C GLY A 15 -21.66 -0.36 -29.15
N ARG A 16 -20.66 -0.02 -28.31
CA ARG A 16 -20.85 0.73 -27.05
C ARG A 16 -20.57 2.22 -27.17
N GLY A 17 -20.43 2.73 -28.38
CA GLY A 17 -20.30 4.17 -28.66
C GLY A 17 -18.88 4.69 -28.79
N LEU A 18 -17.87 3.81 -28.78
CA LEU A 18 -16.49 4.17 -29.10
C LEU A 18 -16.33 4.41 -30.61
N GLY A 19 -16.93 3.55 -31.44
CA GLY A 19 -16.97 3.71 -32.90
C GLY A 19 -15.71 3.21 -33.62
N GLU A 20 -14.81 2.52 -32.93
CA GLU A 20 -13.59 1.95 -33.48
C GLU A 20 -13.15 0.68 -32.73
N GLY A 21 -12.29 -0.12 -33.35
CA GLY A 21 -11.61 -1.23 -32.68
C GLY A 21 -10.34 -0.77 -31.94
N VAL A 22 -9.77 -1.62 -31.08
CA VAL A 22 -8.50 -1.37 -30.38
C VAL A 22 -7.33 -1.87 -31.23
N MET A 23 -6.66 -0.95 -31.93
CA MET A 23 -5.59 -1.26 -32.89
C MET A 23 -4.29 -0.46 -32.65
N ASP A 24 -4.22 0.26 -31.54
CA ASP A 24 -3.15 1.17 -31.14
C ASP A 24 -2.19 0.57 -30.08
N ASN A 25 -2.18 -0.76 -29.95
CA ASN A 25 -1.31 -1.48 -29.02
C ASN A 25 0.14 -0.99 -29.07
N ARG A 26 0.73 -0.78 -27.89
CA ARG A 26 2.15 -0.51 -27.69
C ARG A 26 2.71 -1.61 -26.81
N GLU A 27 4.02 -1.82 -26.88
CA GLU A 27 4.70 -2.75 -25.99
C GLU A 27 4.54 -2.28 -24.53
N THR A 28 4.06 -3.18 -23.67
CA THR A 28 3.88 -2.95 -22.24
C THR A 28 4.53 -4.08 -21.45
N ILE A 29 5.23 -3.73 -20.38
CA ILE A 29 5.84 -4.71 -19.48
C ILE A 29 4.82 -5.07 -18.40
N SER A 30 4.47 -6.35 -18.31
CA SER A 30 3.65 -6.89 -17.22
C SER A 30 4.54 -7.65 -16.24
N THR A 31 4.50 -7.27 -14.96
CA THR A 31 5.30 -7.90 -13.90
C THR A 31 4.39 -8.61 -12.92
N PHE A 32 4.72 -9.87 -12.60
CA PHE A 32 3.94 -10.71 -11.69
C PHE A 32 4.87 -11.40 -10.69
N LYS A 33 4.32 -11.75 -9.53
CA LYS A 33 4.96 -12.66 -8.58
C LYS A 33 4.10 -13.91 -8.45
N ILE A 34 4.69 -15.07 -8.71
CA ILE A 34 4.04 -16.37 -8.53
C ILE A 34 4.55 -16.94 -7.21
N LEU A 35 3.63 -17.13 -6.27
CA LEU A 35 3.93 -17.59 -4.93
C LEU A 35 3.40 -19.01 -4.74
N PHE A 36 4.28 -19.93 -4.37
CA PHE A 36 3.93 -21.28 -3.96
C PHE A 36 4.18 -21.42 -2.46
N GLU A 37 3.13 -21.71 -1.70
CA GLU A 37 3.19 -21.85 -0.25
C GLU A 37 2.69 -23.21 0.19
N PRO A 38 3.35 -23.85 1.17
CA PRO A 38 2.75 -24.98 1.87
C PRO A 38 1.56 -24.46 2.67
N ARG A 39 0.41 -25.12 2.54
CA ARG A 39 -0.79 -24.81 3.33
C ARG A 39 -1.17 -26.02 4.16
N ARG A 40 -1.10 -25.92 5.49
CA ARG A 40 -1.48 -27.00 6.42
C ARG A 40 -2.98 -26.99 6.74
N THR A 41 -3.60 -25.81 6.70
CA THR A 41 -5.00 -25.58 7.10
C THR A 41 -6.05 -25.86 6.03
N VAL A 42 -5.66 -26.35 4.84
CA VAL A 42 -6.59 -26.67 3.73
C VAL A 42 -7.68 -27.67 4.14
N LEU A 43 -7.43 -28.48 5.18
CA LEU A 43 -8.38 -29.47 5.71
C LEU A 43 -9.49 -28.88 6.58
N MET A 44 -9.34 -27.65 7.09
CA MET A 44 -10.30 -26.99 8.01
C MET A 44 -11.00 -25.78 7.38
N ALA A 45 -10.66 -25.43 6.13
CA ALA A 45 -11.33 -24.36 5.41
C ALA A 45 -12.80 -24.72 5.20
N ASP A 46 -13.69 -23.95 5.84
CA ASP A 46 -15.12 -24.06 5.63
C ASP A 46 -15.41 -23.79 4.15
N ARG A 47 -15.80 -24.85 3.43
CA ARG A 47 -16.12 -24.79 1.99
C ARG A 47 -17.34 -23.91 1.70
N THR A 48 -18.05 -23.45 2.72
CA THR A 48 -19.18 -22.52 2.60
C THR A 48 -18.77 -21.05 2.66
N SER A 49 -17.53 -20.74 3.05
CA SER A 49 -17.01 -19.37 3.02
C SER A 49 -16.92 -18.86 1.58
N LEU A 50 -17.58 -17.73 1.32
CA LEU A 50 -17.48 -17.01 0.04
C LEU A 50 -16.18 -16.20 -0.09
N THR A 51 -15.40 -16.09 0.99
CA THR A 51 -14.21 -15.25 1.06
C THR A 51 -12.96 -16.06 1.37
N GLY A 52 -11.90 -15.80 0.60
CA GLY A 52 -10.55 -16.27 0.90
C GLY A 52 -9.63 -15.10 1.23
N TYR A 53 -8.64 -15.33 2.08
CA TYR A 53 -7.64 -14.33 2.45
C TYR A 53 -6.25 -14.78 1.95
N PRO A 54 -5.44 -13.86 1.40
CA PRO A 54 -4.03 -14.13 1.16
C PRO A 54 -3.29 -14.40 2.46
N THR A 55 -2.18 -15.13 2.41
CA THR A 55 -1.22 -15.13 3.51
C THR A 55 -0.59 -13.76 3.67
N LEU A 56 0.04 -13.55 4.82
CA LEU A 56 0.81 -12.34 5.07
C LEU A 56 1.98 -12.17 4.09
N LEU A 57 2.66 -13.27 3.73
CA LEU A 57 3.72 -13.27 2.73
C LEU A 57 3.19 -12.85 1.34
N ALA A 58 2.01 -13.34 0.94
CA ALA A 58 1.38 -12.93 -0.30
C ALA A 58 1.04 -11.42 -0.30
N HIS A 59 0.54 -10.88 0.82
CA HIS A 59 0.32 -9.44 0.97
C HIS A 59 1.62 -8.64 0.81
N HIS A 60 2.72 -9.06 1.47
CA HIS A 60 4.01 -8.38 1.38
C HIS A 60 4.57 -8.36 -0.04
N LEU A 61 4.55 -9.51 -0.72
CA LEU A 61 5.00 -9.60 -2.11
C LEU A 61 4.15 -8.74 -3.05
N SER A 62 2.83 -8.67 -2.81
CA SER A 62 1.94 -7.79 -3.57
C SER A 62 2.24 -6.31 -3.31
N ILE A 63 2.52 -5.92 -2.07
CA ILE A 63 2.87 -4.54 -1.72
C ILE A 63 4.19 -4.15 -2.37
N GLU A 64 5.21 -5.00 -2.29
CA GLU A 64 6.51 -4.76 -2.90
C GLU A 64 6.41 -4.58 -4.43
N LEU A 65 5.49 -5.31 -5.08
CA LEU A 65 5.22 -5.16 -6.51
C LEU A 65 4.54 -3.81 -6.84
N LEU A 66 3.65 -3.32 -5.96
CA LEU A 66 2.91 -2.08 -6.15
C LEU A 66 3.68 -0.82 -5.69
N TYR A 67 4.56 -0.98 -4.70
CA TYR A 67 5.33 0.06 -4.04
C TYR A 67 6.81 -0.35 -3.97
N PRO A 68 7.51 -0.35 -5.13
CA PRO A 68 8.90 -0.78 -5.19
C PRO A 68 9.82 0.21 -4.47
N THR A 69 10.97 -0.27 -4.00
CA THR A 69 12.00 0.58 -3.41
C THR A 69 12.53 1.57 -4.44
N HIS A 70 12.49 2.86 -4.10
CA HIS A 70 13.07 3.91 -4.92
C HIS A 70 14.54 4.12 -4.56
N VAL A 71 15.42 3.92 -5.53
CA VAL A 71 16.86 4.17 -5.39
C VAL A 71 17.17 5.55 -5.94
N PHE A 72 17.78 6.39 -5.11
CA PHE A 72 18.22 7.73 -5.49
C PHE A 72 19.74 7.76 -5.59
N HIS A 73 20.26 8.25 -6.71
CA HIS A 73 21.70 8.41 -6.92
C HIS A 73 22.10 9.86 -6.65
N SER A 74 23.11 10.05 -5.80
CA SER A 74 23.73 11.35 -5.57
C SER A 74 24.79 11.61 -6.64
N LEU A 75 24.80 12.83 -7.18
CA LEU A 75 25.89 13.31 -8.05
C LEU A 75 27.08 13.85 -7.25
N ILE A 76 26.95 13.97 -5.92
CA ILE A 76 28.02 14.41 -5.03
C ILE A 76 28.92 13.19 -4.75
N PRO A 77 30.25 13.28 -5.00
CA PRO A 77 31.19 12.15 -4.85
C PRO A 77 31.29 11.60 -3.41
N GLU A 78 31.18 12.50 -2.43
CA GLU A 78 31.08 12.18 -1.00
C GLU A 78 29.85 12.90 -0.46
N PRO A 79 28.65 12.32 -0.60
CA PRO A 79 27.48 12.91 0.02
C PRO A 79 27.70 12.83 1.53
N THR A 80 27.74 13.99 2.19
CA THR A 80 27.57 14.02 3.64
C THR A 80 26.20 13.39 3.93
N LEU A 81 26.20 12.17 4.45
CA LEU A 81 24.99 11.50 4.93
C LEU A 81 24.50 12.27 6.14
N HIS A 82 23.76 13.35 5.92
CA HIS A 82 22.90 13.88 6.96
C HIS A 82 21.86 12.80 7.22
N THR A 83 21.81 12.31 8.46
CA THR A 83 20.70 11.47 8.90
C THR A 83 19.43 12.24 8.56
N LEU A 84 18.62 11.69 7.66
CA LEU A 84 17.31 12.26 7.39
C LEU A 84 16.60 12.28 8.73
N ASN A 85 16.25 13.47 9.21
CA ASN A 85 15.43 13.61 10.40
C ASN A 85 14.01 13.25 9.99
N LEU A 86 13.78 11.95 9.85
CA LEU A 86 12.50 11.41 9.46
C LEU A 86 11.52 11.65 10.60
N PHE A 87 10.37 12.24 10.27
CA PHE A 87 9.23 12.36 11.19
C PHE A 87 8.79 10.99 11.72
N LEU A 88 8.97 9.95 10.90
CA LEU A 88 8.77 8.56 11.24
C LEU A 88 10.00 8.01 11.96
N LYS A 89 9.79 7.42 13.13
CA LYS A 89 10.81 6.61 13.80
C LYS A 89 11.13 5.39 12.91
N PRO A 90 12.39 4.91 12.88
CA PRO A 90 12.78 3.74 12.10
C PRO A 90 12.16 2.42 12.59
N LEU A 91 11.24 2.47 13.56
CA LEU A 91 10.55 1.28 14.05
C LEU A 91 9.47 0.85 13.06
N PHE A 92 9.46 -0.44 12.75
CA PHE A 92 8.59 -1.03 11.74
C PHE A 92 7.14 -1.03 12.22
N LEU A 93 6.23 -0.62 11.32
CA LEU A 93 4.82 -0.97 11.45
C LEU A 93 4.70 -2.50 11.58
N PRO A 94 3.70 -3.01 12.31
CA PRO A 94 3.40 -4.43 12.26
C PRO A 94 3.23 -4.89 10.82
N SER A 95 3.62 -6.12 10.55
CA SER A 95 3.60 -6.70 9.22
C SER A 95 2.21 -6.73 8.58
N ASP A 96 1.13 -6.75 9.37
CA ASP A 96 -0.25 -6.70 8.90
C ASP A 96 -0.80 -5.27 8.70
N TYR A 97 0.00 -4.23 8.94
CA TYR A 97 -0.36 -2.83 8.68
C TYR A 97 0.39 -2.27 7.46
N HIS A 98 -0.32 -1.49 6.67
CA HIS A 98 0.21 -0.79 5.51
C HIS A 98 -0.13 0.69 5.58
N LEU A 99 0.92 1.51 5.41
CA LEU A 99 0.82 2.95 5.25
C LEU A 99 0.34 3.27 3.84
N VAL A 100 -0.96 3.49 3.67
CA VAL A 100 -1.56 3.78 2.36
C VAL A 100 -1.25 5.21 1.92
N ASN A 101 -1.25 6.16 2.87
CA ASN A 101 -0.97 7.55 2.57
C ASN A 101 -0.46 8.30 3.80
N LEU A 102 0.51 9.18 3.58
CA LEU A 102 0.92 10.21 4.52
C LEU A 102 1.15 11.49 3.72
N ARG A 103 0.33 12.52 3.96
CA ARG A 103 0.42 13.79 3.23
C ARG A 103 0.18 14.99 4.13
N THR A 104 0.80 16.11 3.81
CA THR A 104 0.44 17.41 4.40
C THR A 104 -0.90 17.90 3.85
N LEU A 105 -1.68 18.55 4.71
CA LEU A 105 -2.91 19.23 4.30
C LEU A 105 -2.61 20.64 3.81
N ASN A 106 -3.49 21.21 2.99
CA ASN A 106 -3.37 22.59 2.54
C ASN A 106 -3.81 23.55 3.65
N ASP A 107 -3.14 24.69 3.74
CA ASP A 107 -3.61 25.80 4.56
C ASP A 107 -4.79 26.48 3.82
N ASN A 108 -6.00 26.38 4.37
CA ASN A 108 -7.29 26.66 3.73
C ASN A 108 -7.57 28.14 3.42
N ASN A 109 -6.53 28.99 3.40
CA ASN A 109 -6.71 30.43 3.32
C ASN A 109 -6.89 30.94 1.88
N ASN A 110 -6.50 30.19 0.84
CA ASN A 110 -6.71 30.56 -0.57
C ASN A 110 -6.56 29.36 -1.54
N ASP A 111 -7.61 28.98 -2.26
CA ASP A 111 -7.56 27.92 -3.30
C ASP A 111 -6.60 28.22 -4.47
N LYS A 112 -6.14 29.46 -4.59
CA LYS A 112 -5.18 29.91 -5.61
C LYS A 112 -3.71 29.70 -5.20
N LYS A 113 -3.44 29.37 -3.92
CA LYS A 113 -2.08 29.21 -3.40
C LYS A 113 -1.99 27.98 -2.51
N TYR A 114 -1.39 26.92 -3.05
CA TYR A 114 -1.05 25.74 -2.28
C TYR A 114 0.07 26.07 -1.29
N SER A 115 -0.26 26.09 0.00
CA SER A 115 0.71 26.25 1.09
C SER A 115 0.57 25.06 2.04
N SER A 116 1.67 24.36 2.30
CA SER A 116 1.65 23.23 3.23
C SER A 116 1.28 23.71 4.64
N SER A 117 0.22 23.14 5.20
CA SER A 117 -0.13 23.32 6.61
C SER A 117 0.76 22.44 7.51
N LYS A 118 0.64 22.67 8.82
CA LYS A 118 1.26 21.81 9.85
C LYS A 118 0.46 20.53 10.13
N ASN A 119 -0.69 20.35 9.48
CA ASN A 119 -1.53 19.18 9.67
C ASN A 119 -1.14 18.08 8.68
N LEU A 120 -1.01 16.87 9.20
CA LEU A 120 -0.73 15.68 8.42
C LEU A 120 -1.96 14.77 8.39
N ALA A 121 -2.25 14.24 7.21
CA ALA A 121 -3.25 13.22 7.02
C ALA A 121 -2.57 11.87 6.84
N LEU A 122 -2.97 10.92 7.69
CA LEU A 122 -2.45 9.57 7.72
C LEU A 122 -3.58 8.59 7.41
N ILE A 123 -3.35 7.69 6.45
CA ILE A 123 -4.26 6.59 6.12
C ILE A 123 -3.50 5.28 6.35
N LEU A 124 -3.94 4.53 7.36
CA LEU A 124 -3.45 3.20 7.67
C LEU A 124 -4.49 2.16 7.29
N ARG A 125 -4.04 1.05 6.70
CA ARG A 125 -4.85 -0.13 6.43
C ARG A 125 -4.26 -1.32 7.19
N ARG A 126 -5.10 -2.05 7.90
CA ARG A 126 -4.76 -3.37 8.43
C ARG A 126 -5.31 -4.45 7.49
N PHE A 127 -4.51 -5.44 7.13
CA PHE A 127 -4.96 -6.56 6.30
C PHE A 127 -5.62 -7.64 7.14
N ALA A 128 -6.68 -8.23 6.60
CA ALA A 128 -7.06 -9.58 6.98
C ALA A 128 -6.20 -10.56 6.17
N TYR A 129 -5.68 -11.58 6.84
CA TYR A 129 -4.83 -12.60 6.25
C TYR A 129 -5.20 -13.97 6.78
N ASP A 130 -4.86 -15.01 6.02
CA ASP A 130 -5.04 -16.39 6.42
C ASP A 130 -3.88 -16.84 7.31
N CYS A 131 -4.21 -17.14 8.57
CA CYS A 131 -3.27 -17.56 9.60
C CYS A 131 -2.95 -19.05 9.41
N ASP A 132 -1.74 -19.36 8.93
CA ASP A 132 -1.17 -20.71 8.97
C ASP A 132 -0.01 -20.68 9.98
N GLU A 133 -0.04 -21.57 10.97
CA GLU A 133 0.84 -21.58 12.15
C GLU A 133 2.34 -21.48 11.80
N SER A 134 2.72 -21.90 10.59
CA SER A 134 4.11 -21.83 10.11
C SER A 134 4.63 -20.40 9.91
N TYR A 135 3.76 -19.42 9.64
CA TYR A 135 4.16 -18.04 9.35
C TYR A 135 3.73 -17.07 10.46
N ASP A 136 2.71 -17.40 11.24
CA ASP A 136 2.18 -16.50 12.27
C ASP A 136 3.20 -16.17 13.37
N SER A 137 4.09 -17.13 13.72
CA SER A 137 5.14 -16.93 14.73
C SER A 137 6.21 -15.91 14.32
N LEU A 138 6.36 -15.60 13.03
CA LEU A 138 7.34 -14.64 12.52
C LEU A 138 6.84 -13.19 12.55
N PHE A 139 5.52 -13.01 12.74
CA PHE A 139 4.84 -11.75 12.45
C PHE A 139 3.91 -11.29 13.58
N TYR A 140 4.11 -11.82 14.78
CA TYR A 140 3.38 -11.37 15.96
C TYR A 140 3.66 -9.91 16.25
N SER A 141 2.60 -9.11 16.28
CA SER A 141 2.68 -7.74 16.78
C SER A 141 1.41 -7.35 17.51
N GLU A 142 1.65 -6.66 18.62
CA GLU A 142 0.67 -6.02 19.48
C GLU A 142 0.04 -4.77 18.83
N GLN A 143 -0.83 -4.11 19.59
CA GLN A 143 -1.48 -2.84 19.22
C GLN A 143 -0.45 -1.81 18.74
N VAL A 144 -0.71 -1.19 17.59
CA VAL A 144 0.09 -0.06 17.09
C VAL A 144 -0.15 1.14 17.97
N ARG A 145 0.88 1.57 18.73
CA ARG A 145 0.83 2.85 19.41
C ARG A 145 1.52 3.94 18.58
N PHE A 146 0.85 5.08 18.45
CA PHE A 146 1.31 6.20 17.63
C PHE A 146 2.62 6.83 18.10
N ASP A 147 2.88 6.81 19.41
CA ASP A 147 4.10 7.31 20.03
C ASP A 147 5.35 6.49 19.65
N HIS A 148 5.17 5.25 19.21
CA HIS A 148 6.24 4.42 18.66
C HIS A 148 6.52 4.70 17.18
N LEU A 149 5.52 5.15 16.42
CA LEU A 149 5.66 5.46 14.99
C LEU A 149 6.26 6.83 14.74
N PHE A 150 5.92 7.80 15.59
CA PHE A 150 6.31 9.19 15.42
C PHE A 150 7.06 9.71 16.63
N SER A 151 7.88 10.73 16.41
CA SER A 151 8.43 11.52 17.51
C SER A 151 7.29 12.28 18.18
N SER A 152 6.83 11.77 19.34
CA SER A 152 5.71 12.31 20.13
C SER A 152 5.83 13.81 20.37
N ASP A 153 7.05 14.30 20.52
CA ASP A 153 7.36 15.70 20.83
C ASP A 153 7.00 16.66 19.67
N GLN A 154 6.69 16.12 18.49
CA GLN A 154 6.32 16.88 17.29
C GLN A 154 4.81 16.83 16.99
N ILE A 155 4.02 16.08 17.77
CA ILE A 155 2.58 15.91 17.54
C ILE A 155 1.81 16.62 18.67
N GLU A 156 1.03 17.63 18.28
CA GLU A 156 0.16 18.37 19.21
C GLU A 156 -1.15 17.63 19.50
N SER A 157 -1.78 17.07 18.47
CA SER A 157 -3.06 16.34 18.59
C SER A 157 -3.22 15.29 17.51
N ILE A 158 -4.10 14.31 17.77
CA ILE A 158 -4.46 13.24 16.83
C ILE A 158 -5.99 13.15 16.81
N GLU A 159 -6.58 13.25 15.63
CA GLU A 159 -8.02 13.17 15.44
C GLU A 159 -8.38 12.09 14.42
N GLN A 160 -9.39 11.29 14.74
CA GLN A 160 -9.92 10.33 13.79
C GLN A 160 -10.87 11.02 12.82
N THR A 161 -10.69 10.78 11.52
CA THR A 161 -11.54 11.38 10.48
C THR A 161 -12.05 10.32 9.51
N SER A 162 -13.02 10.71 8.68
CA SER A 162 -13.43 9.97 7.48
C SER A 162 -12.25 9.80 6.51
N LEU A 163 -12.30 8.80 5.62
CA LEU A 163 -11.26 8.60 4.59
C LEU A 163 -11.04 9.81 3.66
N SER A 164 -12.08 10.61 3.42
CA SER A 164 -12.01 11.85 2.64
C SER A 164 -11.50 13.05 3.43
N LEU A 165 -11.28 12.88 4.75
CA LEU A 165 -10.83 13.93 5.68
C LEU A 165 -11.82 15.09 5.82
N ARG A 166 -13.09 14.88 5.45
CA ARG A 166 -14.15 15.91 5.48
C ARG A 166 -15.01 15.88 6.74
N HIS A 167 -14.92 14.82 7.53
CA HIS A 167 -15.70 14.63 8.74
C HIS A 167 -14.82 14.08 9.86
N ILE A 168 -14.92 14.68 11.06
CA ILE A 168 -14.27 14.21 12.29
C ILE A 168 -15.19 13.20 12.96
N LYS A 169 -14.66 12.07 13.41
CA LYS A 169 -15.44 11.00 14.06
C LYS A 169 -15.64 11.24 15.54
#